data_AF-A0A644W497-F1
#
_entry.id   AF-A0A644W497-F1
#
_cell.length_a   1.000
_cell.length_b   1.000
_cell.length_c   1.000
_cell.angle_alpha   90.00
_cell.angle_beta   90.00
_cell.angle_gamma   90.00
#
_symmetry.space_group_name_H-M   'P 1'
#
loop_
_entity.id
_entity.type
_entity.pdbx_description
1 polymer ?
#
loop_
_entity_poly.entity_id
_entity_poly.type
_entity_poly.pdbx_seq_one_letter_code
_entity_poly.pdbx_strand_id
1 'polypeptide(L)'
;MDNDEISFVHMNEKMANELFIKANEIISLKNKNGEIKAKLKIDNSVADFVVLMYAGWWTKHGNPNYLTNSGISDIGGQVTYNETVVEIIT
;
A
#
# COMPACT_ATOMS: atom_id res chain seq x y z
N MET A 1 -15.26 8.67 16.52
CA MET A 1 -14.93 7.30 16.94
C MET A 1 -13.61 6.98 16.28
N ASP A 2 -12.51 7.07 17.03
CA ASP A 2 -11.23 6.50 16.62
C ASP A 2 -11.41 4.99 16.70
N ASN A 3 -11.82 4.35 15.60
CA ASN A 3 -11.59 2.92 15.50
C ASN A 3 -10.08 2.74 15.40
N ASP A 4 -9.52 1.71 16.04
CA ASP A 4 -8.15 1.22 15.85
C ASP A 4 -7.95 0.62 14.44
N GLU A 5 -8.63 1.19 13.45
CA GLU A 5 -8.71 0.71 12.09
C GLU A 5 -7.38 1.00 11.39
N ILE A 6 -6.78 -0.03 10.82
CA ILE A 6 -5.56 0.10 10.02
C ILE A 6 -5.95 0.02 8.55
N SER A 7 -5.21 0.73 7.71
CA SER A 7 -5.39 0.70 6.26
C SER A 7 -5.32 -0.72 5.70
N PHE A 8 -5.97 -0.92 4.55
CA PHE A 8 -5.91 -2.18 3.83
C PHE A 8 -4.96 -2.10 2.65
N VAL A 9 -4.23 -3.18 2.45
CA VAL A 9 -3.41 -3.42 1.26
C VAL A 9 -3.93 -4.65 0.55
N HIS A 10 -4.09 -4.55 -0.76
CA HIS A 10 -4.63 -5.60 -1.61
C HIS A 10 -3.50 -6.21 -2.45
N MET A 11 -3.43 -7.54 -2.49
CA MET A 11 -2.44 -8.30 -3.26
C MET A 11 -3.10 -9.61 -3.72
N ASN A 12 -2.66 -10.16 -4.86
CA ASN A 12 -3.13 -11.46 -5.29
C ASN A 12 -2.58 -12.61 -4.42
N GLU A 13 -3.27 -13.75 -4.49
CA GLU A 13 -2.97 -14.95 -3.71
C GLU A 13 -1.61 -15.56 -4.06
N LYS A 14 -1.19 -15.48 -5.33
CA LYS A 14 0.11 -15.99 -5.77
C LYS A 14 1.26 -15.30 -5.03
N MET A 15 1.27 -13.97 -5.05
CA MET A 15 2.31 -13.17 -4.38
C MET A 15 2.27 -13.37 -2.85
N ALA A 16 1.08 -13.45 -2.25
CA ALA A 16 0.94 -13.69 -0.82
C ALA A 16 1.55 -15.04 -0.41
N ASN A 17 1.31 -16.09 -1.21
CA ASN A 17 1.88 -17.42 -0.99
C ASN A 17 3.40 -17.44 -1.19
N GLU A 18 3.93 -16.76 -2.22
CA GLU A 18 5.38 -16.63 -2.45
C GLU A 18 6.10 -15.93 -1.29
N LEU A 19 5.42 -14.99 -0.63
CA LEU A 19 5.92 -14.27 0.53
C LEU A 19 5.56 -14.93 1.88
N PHE A 20 4.84 -16.05 1.86
CA PHE A 20 4.34 -16.76 3.06
C PHE A 20 3.46 -15.90 4.00
N ILE A 21 2.69 -14.97 3.44
CA ILE A 21 1.81 -14.04 4.17
C ILE A 21 0.36 -14.51 4.07
N LYS A 22 -0.37 -14.49 5.19
CA LYS A 22 -1.79 -14.88 5.21
C LYS A 22 -2.71 -13.67 5.10
N ALA A 23 -3.90 -13.90 4.55
CA ALA A 23 -4.98 -12.92 4.58
C ALA A 23 -5.23 -12.42 6.01
N ASN A 24 -5.50 -11.12 6.15
CA ASN A 24 -5.71 -10.41 7.41
C ASN A 24 -4.48 -10.23 8.32
N GLU A 25 -3.29 -10.68 7.91
CA GLU A 25 -2.05 -10.32 8.62
C GLU A 25 -1.72 -8.83 8.41
N ILE A 26 -1.08 -8.23 9.41
CA ILE A 26 -0.56 -6.87 9.33
C ILE A 26 0.86 -6.95 8.77
N ILE A 27 1.06 -6.34 7.62
CA ILE A 27 2.36 -6.26 6.95
C ILE A 27 2.89 -4.83 6.99
N SER A 28 4.20 -4.70 6.85
CA SER A 28 4.85 -3.41 6.72
C SER A 28 5.21 -3.13 5.26
N LEU A 29 4.82 -1.96 4.76
CA LEU A 29 5.20 -1.44 3.46
C LEU A 29 6.22 -0.32 3.68
N LYS A 30 7.41 -0.48 3.11
CA LYS A 30 8.54 0.43 3.35
C LYS A 30 9.17 0.90 2.05
N ASN A 31 9.62 2.15 2.04
CA ASN A 31 10.55 2.66 1.05
C ASN A 31 11.44 3.75 1.66
N LYS A 32 12.14 4.52 0.81
CA LYS A 32 13.02 5.61 1.25
C LYS A 32 12.30 6.74 2.02
N ASN A 33 10.99 6.91 1.83
CA ASN A 33 10.22 7.99 2.47
C ASN A 33 9.76 7.60 3.86
N GLY A 34 9.56 6.30 4.10
CA GLY A 34 9.15 5.80 5.41
C GLY A 34 8.55 4.42 5.35
N GLU A 35 7.75 4.13 6.36
CA GLU A 35 7.15 2.83 6.61
C GLU A 35 5.71 3.02 7.07
N ILE A 36 4.79 2.21 6.55
CA ILE A 36 3.41 2.14 7.01
C ILE A 36 3.04 0.69 7.28
N LYS A 37 2.13 0.48 8.24
CA LYS A 37 1.52 -0.83 8.50
C LYS A 37 0.15 -0.88 7.86
N ALA A 38 -0.17 -2.01 7.24
CA ALA A 38 -1.45 -2.23 6.57
C ALA A 38 -1.88 -3.70 6.73
N LYS A 39 -3.19 -3.93 6.75
CA LYS A 39 -3.78 -5.27 6.83
C LYS A 39 -3.99 -5.85 5.44
N LEU A 40 -3.47 -7.04 5.19
CA LEU A 40 -3.56 -7.70 3.89
C LEU A 40 -4.98 -8.19 3.58
N LYS A 41 -5.48 -7.85 2.39
CA LYS A 41 -6.66 -8.46 1.75
C LYS A 41 -6.23 -9.15 0.46
N ILE A 42 -6.67 -10.39 0.27
CA ILE A 42 -6.41 -11.11 -0.98
C ILE A 42 -7.39 -10.63 -2.04
N ASP A 43 -6.86 -10.24 -3.19
CA ASP A 43 -7.60 -9.77 -4.35
C ASP A 43 -6.88 -10.21 -5.63
N ASN A 44 -7.40 -11.26 -6.27
CA ASN A 44 -6.82 -11.83 -7.49
C ASN A 44 -7.02 -10.95 -8.75
N SER A 45 -7.68 -9.79 -8.63
CA SER A 45 -7.69 -8.79 -9.69
C SER A 45 -6.41 -7.92 -9.70
N VAL A 46 -5.62 -7.96 -8.62
CA VAL A 46 -4.34 -7.25 -8.54
C VAL A 46 -3.26 -8.03 -9.30
N ALA A 47 -2.48 -7.32 -10.12
CA ALA A 47 -1.41 -7.91 -10.90
C ALA A 47 -0.24 -8.43 -10.03
N ASP A 48 0.55 -9.35 -10.57
CA ASP A 48 1.79 -9.82 -9.93
C ASP A 48 2.74 -8.66 -9.65
N PHE A 49 3.47 -8.74 -8.53
CA PHE A 49 4.40 -7.70 -8.05
C PHE A 49 3.77 -6.31 -7.82
N VAL A 50 2.44 -6.22 -7.75
CA VAL A 50 1.70 -4.99 -7.45
C VAL A 50 0.94 -5.14 -6.14
N VAL A 51 0.88 -4.04 -5.37
CA VAL A 51 -0.05 -3.89 -4.26
C VAL A 51 -0.94 -2.67 -4.49
N LEU A 52 -2.21 -2.78 -4.11
CA LEU A 52 -3.18 -1.70 -4.23
C LEU A 52 -3.61 -1.21 -2.84
N MET A 53 -3.60 0.11 -2.65
CA MET A 53 -4.12 0.77 -1.46
C MET A 53 -5.02 1.93 -1.86
N TYR A 54 -6.14 2.07 -1.18
CA TYR A 54 -7.01 3.24 -1.31
C TYR A 54 -6.48 4.38 -0.43
N ALA A 55 -6.37 5.58 -1.00
CA ALA A 55 -6.08 6.80 -0.24
C ALA A 55 -7.26 7.20 0.67
N GLY A 56 -7.02 8.09 1.64
CA GLY A 56 -8.05 8.59 2.56
C GLY A 56 -7.89 8.17 4.02
N TRP A 57 -6.81 7.43 4.34
CA TRP A 57 -6.48 7.09 5.72
C TRP A 57 -5.77 8.24 6.43
N TRP A 58 -6.04 8.43 7.72
CA TRP A 58 -5.21 9.29 8.57
C TRP A 58 -3.81 8.71 8.69
N THR A 59 -2.81 9.56 8.93
CA THR A 59 -1.40 9.15 9.00
C THR A 59 -1.18 7.99 9.98
N LYS A 60 -1.79 8.05 11.17
CA LYS A 60 -1.68 6.99 12.20
C LYS A 60 -2.25 5.62 11.79
N HIS A 61 -3.07 5.58 10.74
CA HIS A 61 -3.72 4.38 10.24
C HIS A 61 -3.06 3.80 8.98
N GLY A 62 -1.91 4.34 8.56
CA GLY A 62 -1.17 3.85 7.39
C GLY A 62 -1.58 4.53 6.08
N ASN A 63 -1.46 5.86 6.04
CA ASN A 63 -1.75 6.63 4.83
C ASN A 63 -0.71 6.35 3.71
N PRO A 64 -1.12 5.81 2.54
CA PRO A 64 -0.20 5.50 1.44
C PRO A 64 0.53 6.74 0.88
N ASN A 65 -0.02 7.94 1.07
CA ASN A 65 0.63 9.19 0.67
C ASN A 65 1.97 9.42 1.39
N TYR A 66 2.20 8.76 2.53
CA TYR A 66 3.47 8.84 3.25
C TYR A 66 4.62 8.12 2.53
N LEU A 67 4.29 7.10 1.73
CA LEU A 67 5.25 6.39 0.89
C LEU A 67 5.43 7.06 -0.48
N THR A 68 4.43 7.83 -0.91
CA THR A 68 4.38 8.44 -2.23
C THR A 68 5.33 9.63 -2.37
N ASN A 69 6.13 9.68 -3.44
CA ASN A 69 6.89 10.88 -3.77
C ASN A 69 5.97 11.93 -4.40
N SER A 70 6.03 13.17 -3.93
CA SER A 70 5.40 14.29 -4.64
C SER A 70 6.24 14.67 -5.87
N GLY A 71 5.84 14.18 -7.04
CA GLY A 71 6.35 14.64 -8.33
C GLY A 71 5.36 15.59 -8.99
N ILE A 72 5.83 16.75 -9.47
CA ILE A 72 5.07 17.60 -10.38
C ILE A 72 5.40 17.12 -11.79
N SER A 73 4.40 16.68 -12.55
CA SER A 73 4.57 16.47 -14.00
C SER A 73 4.60 17.85 -14.66
N ASP A 74 5.66 18.18 -15.39
CA ASP A 74 5.79 19.44 -16.17
C ASP A 74 4.77 19.54 -17.32
N ILE A 75 4.04 18.46 -17.62
CA ILE A 75 3.01 18.43 -18.64
C ILE A 75 1.65 18.23 -17.96
N GLY A 76 1.04 19.37 -17.62
CA GLY A 76 -0.41 19.59 -17.54
C GLY A 76 -1.17 18.87 -16.43
N GLY A 77 -1.29 19.49 -15.25
CA GLY A 77 -2.49 19.52 -14.38
C GLY A 77 -3.36 18.26 -14.17
N GLN A 78 -2.86 17.05 -14.42
CA GLN A 78 -3.61 15.80 -14.39
C GLN A 78 -3.43 15.07 -13.05
N VAL A 79 -4.36 14.15 -12.78
CA VAL A 79 -4.30 13.23 -11.63
C VAL A 79 -3.07 12.35 -11.76
N THR A 80 -2.06 12.59 -10.94
CA THR A 80 -0.87 11.73 -10.89
C THR A 80 -1.27 10.37 -10.30
N TYR A 81 -1.24 9.32 -11.13
CA TYR A 81 -1.12 7.96 -10.62
C TYR A 81 0.29 7.85 -10.02
N ASN A 82 0.38 7.90 -8.69
CA ASN A 82 1.66 7.83 -8.03
C ASN A 82 2.14 6.38 -7.98
N GLU A 83 2.87 5.96 -9.01
CA GLU A 83 3.63 4.72 -8.95
C GLU A 83 4.69 4.85 -7.84
N THR A 84 4.57 4.00 -6.82
CA THR A 84 5.47 3.99 -5.68
C THR A 84 6.03 2.59 -5.52
N VAL A 85 7.36 2.46 -5.60
CA VAL A 85 8.04 1.21 -5.28
C VAL A 85 8.13 1.06 -3.77
N VAL A 86 7.76 -0.11 -3.29
CA VAL A 86 7.77 -0.50 -1.88
C VAL A 86 8.39 -1.88 -1.72
N GLU A 87 8.99 -2.09 -0.55
CA GLU A 87 9.38 -3.40 -0.05
C GLU A 87 8.34 -3.86 0.98
N ILE A 88 8.04 -5.15 0.99
CA ILE A 88 7.14 -5.77 1.97
C ILE A 88 7.99 -6.46 3.03
N ILE A 89 7.82 -6.03 4.27
CA ILE A 89 8.50 -6.61 5.43
C ILE A 89 7.43 -7.30 6.30
N THR A 90 7.65 -8.58 6.57
CA THR A 90 6.79 -9.46 7.37
C THR A 90 7.24 -9.53 8.81
#